data_AF-A0A7L4TF83-F1
#
_entry.id   AF-A0A7L4TF83-F1
#
_cell.length_a   1.000
_cell.length_b   1.000
_cell.length_c   1.000
_cell.angle_alpha   90.00
_cell.angle_beta   90.00
_cell.angle_gamma   90.00
#
_symmetry.space_group_name_H-M   'P 1'
#
loop_
_entity.id
_entity.type
_entity.pdbx_description
1 polymer ?
#
loop_
_entity_poly.entity_id
_entity_poly.type
_entity_poly.pdbx_seq_one_letter_code
_entity_poly.pdbx_strand_id
1 'polypeptide(L)'
;MNLNQIAYKLGVLGTVIILIWVGLFKFTATEAGAIKDLVENHFAMSWMYKVMSLQMVSNVIGFSEIIIGIGLFASLFYNKIGLYAGLGSAVIFATTLSFLFTTPGVFKSVEGFPVTDFFILKDIPYLAISLMVFVKGRE
;
A
#
# COMPACT_ATOMS: atom_id res chain seq x y z
N MET A 1 -25.50 -8.78 -12.14
CA MET A 1 -24.51 -8.62 -11.04
C MET A 1 -25.25 -7.97 -9.88
N ASN A 2 -25.23 -8.56 -8.68
CA ASN A 2 -25.90 -7.94 -7.54
C ASN A 2 -25.07 -6.79 -6.96
N LEU A 3 -25.68 -5.95 -6.10
CA LEU A 3 -25.03 -4.77 -5.53
C LEU A 3 -23.73 -5.13 -4.78
N ASN A 4 -23.71 -6.26 -4.06
CA ASN A 4 -22.53 -6.74 -3.34
C ASN A 4 -21.36 -7.05 -4.28
N GLN A 5 -21.62 -7.70 -5.42
CA GLN A 5 -20.60 -7.98 -6.43
C GLN A 5 -20.07 -6.70 -7.08
N ILE A 6 -20.94 -5.70 -7.30
CA ILE A 6 -20.54 -4.38 -7.80
C ILE A 6 -19.63 -3.68 -6.79
N ALA A 7 -20.07 -3.59 -5.53
CA ALA A 7 -19.31 -2.95 -4.46
C ALA A 7 -17.94 -3.60 -4.25
N TYR A 8 -17.88 -4.94 -4.22
CA TYR A 8 -16.62 -5.68 -4.14
C TYR A 8 -15.70 -5.34 -5.31
N LYS A 9 -16.19 -5.44 -6.55
CA LYS A 9 -15.37 -5.16 -7.75
C LYS A 9 -14.89 -3.72 -7.77
N LEU A 10 -15.72 -2.75 -7.39
CA LEU A 10 -15.33 -1.34 -7.28
C LEU A 10 -14.24 -1.14 -6.24
N GLY A 11 -14.37 -1.75 -5.06
CA GLY A 11 -13.34 -1.69 -4.01
C GLY A 11 -12.01 -2.27 -4.49
N VAL A 12 -12.05 -3.44 -5.13
CA VAL A 12 -10.84 -4.08 -5.68
C VAL A 12 -10.22 -3.21 -6.78
N LEU A 13 -11.00 -2.70 -7.73
CA LEU A 13 -10.49 -1.83 -8.80
C LEU A 13 -9.90 -0.53 -8.25
N GLY A 14 -10.53 0.08 -7.24
CA GLY A 14 -9.96 1.26 -6.56
C GLY A 14 -8.62 0.94 -5.89
N THR A 15 -8.49 -0.25 -5.29
CA THR A 15 -7.26 -0.74 -4.67
C THR A 15 -6.16 -1.02 -5.72
N VAL A 16 -6.55 -1.60 -6.87
CA VAL A 16 -5.64 -1.79 -8.02
C VAL A 16 -5.12 -0.44 -8.50
N ILE A 17 -6.01 0.52 -8.73
CA ILE A 17 -5.63 1.84 -9.27
C ILE A 17 -4.63 2.51 -8.33
N ILE A 18 -4.89 2.55 -7.02
CA ILE A 18 -3.96 3.23 -6.09
C ILE A 18 -2.60 2.55 -6.04
N LEU A 19 -2.53 1.21 -6.01
CA LEU A 19 -1.25 0.48 -5.97
C LEU A 19 -0.45 0.66 -7.26
N ILE A 20 -1.09 0.57 -8.44
CA ILE A 20 -0.40 0.79 -9.71
C ILE A 20 0.08 2.23 -9.82
N TRP A 21 -0.76 3.21 -9.46
CA TRP A 21 -0.43 4.63 -9.64
C TRP A 21 0.69 5.09 -8.71
N VAL A 22 0.59 4.72 -7.42
CA VAL A 22 1.63 5.01 -6.43
C VAL A 22 2.90 4.23 -6.76
N GLY A 23 2.78 2.95 -7.14
CA GLY A 23 3.93 2.13 -7.49
C GLY A 23 4.70 2.65 -8.70
N LEU A 24 4.02 3.18 -9.71
CA LEU A 24 4.67 3.87 -10.84
C LEU A 24 5.34 5.18 -10.40
N PHE A 25 4.75 5.92 -9.46
CA PHE A 25 5.31 7.16 -8.96
C PHE A 25 6.65 6.96 -8.20
N LYS A 26 6.85 5.79 -7.58
CA LYS A 26 8.09 5.41 -6.86
C LYS A 26 9.35 5.41 -7.72
N PHE A 27 9.21 5.37 -9.04
CA PHE A 27 10.35 5.44 -9.97
C PHE A 27 10.87 6.86 -10.19
N THR A 28 10.26 7.86 -9.55
CA THR A 28 10.71 9.26 -9.60
C THR A 28 11.62 9.59 -8.41
N ALA A 29 12.58 10.51 -8.62
CA ALA A 29 13.44 10.99 -7.55
C ALA A 29 12.67 11.74 -6.44
N THR A 30 11.61 12.46 -6.82
CA THR A 30 10.72 13.17 -5.89
C THR A 30 10.09 12.21 -4.90
N GLU A 31 9.49 11.13 -5.39
CA GLU A 31 8.84 10.15 -4.53
C GLU A 31 9.86 9.35 -3.70
N ALA A 32 11.02 9.02 -4.27
CA ALA A 32 12.10 8.38 -3.53
C ALA A 32 12.57 9.25 -2.34
N GLY A 33 12.65 10.57 -2.52
CA GLY A 33 12.93 11.52 -1.45
C GLY A 33 11.80 11.61 -0.42
N ALA A 34 10.54 11.60 -0.87
CA ALA A 34 9.37 11.73 0.00
C ALA A 34 9.24 10.58 1.01
N ILE A 35 9.58 9.35 0.60
CA ILE A 35 9.46 8.17 1.49
C ILE A 35 10.71 7.88 2.31
N LYS A 36 11.79 8.63 2.11
CA LYS A 36 13.07 8.39 2.78
C LYS A 36 12.91 8.29 4.30
N ASP A 37 12.31 9.33 4.88
CA ASP A 37 12.15 9.42 6.33
C ASP A 37 11.16 8.37 6.86
N LEU A 38 10.16 7.98 6.07
CA LEU A 38 9.25 6.89 6.44
C LEU A 38 10.01 5.57 6.59
N VAL A 39 10.81 5.23 5.58
CA VAL A 39 11.54 3.96 5.51
C VAL A 39 12.72 3.92 6.49
N GLU A 40 13.46 5.03 6.66
CA GLU A 40 14.60 5.12 7.59
C GLU A 40 14.19 4.89 9.05
N ASN A 41 13.00 5.34 9.44
CA ASN A 41 12.51 5.20 10.81
C ASN A 41 11.74 3.89 11.06
N HIS A 42 11.44 3.10 10.02
CA HIS A 42 10.66 1.88 10.17
C HIS A 42 11.52 0.68 10.62
N PHE A 43 11.10 -0.02 11.67
CA PHE A 43 11.87 -1.12 12.27
C PHE A 43 12.20 -2.25 11.27
N ALA A 44 11.28 -2.57 10.35
CA ALA A 44 11.45 -3.65 9.37
C ALA A 44 12.11 -3.22 8.05
N MET A 45 12.24 -1.91 7.79
CA MET A 45 12.72 -1.41 6.48
C MET A 45 13.96 -0.53 6.56
N SER A 46 14.30 0.00 7.75
CA SER A 46 15.47 0.87 7.96
C SER A 46 16.80 0.27 7.48
N TRP A 47 16.93 -1.06 7.48
CA TRP A 47 18.11 -1.76 6.97
C TRP A 47 18.30 -1.60 5.45
N MET A 48 17.25 -1.32 4.69
CA MET A 48 17.30 -1.29 3.22
C MET A 48 18.29 -0.22 2.74
N TYR A 49 18.33 0.96 3.36
CA TYR A 49 19.28 2.02 3.02
C TYR A 49 20.73 1.72 3.40
N LYS A 50 21.00 0.67 4.17
CA LYS A 50 22.38 0.22 4.45
C LYS A 50 22.97 -0.59 3.29
N VAL A 51 22.12 -1.15 2.43
CA VAL A 51 22.52 -2.07 1.35
C VAL A 51 22.08 -1.60 -0.04
N MET A 52 21.13 -0.67 -0.11
CA MET A 52 20.54 -0.14 -1.34
C MET A 52 20.58 1.39 -1.35
N SER A 53 20.67 1.99 -2.54
CA SER A 53 20.57 3.44 -2.70
C SER A 53 19.14 3.93 -2.47
N LEU A 54 18.99 5.25 -2.26
CA LEU A 54 17.69 5.89 -2.07
C LEU A 54 16.67 5.49 -3.14
N GLN A 55 17.06 5.63 -4.41
CA GLN A 55 16.21 5.30 -5.54
C GLN A 55 15.92 3.80 -5.64
N MET A 56 16.89 2.95 -5.34
CA MET A 56 16.70 1.50 -5.43
C MET A 56 15.66 1.01 -4.41
N VAL A 57 15.69 1.52 -3.18
CA VAL A 57 14.66 1.21 -2.17
C VAL A 57 13.27 1.60 -2.65
N SER A 58 13.14 2.82 -3.21
CA SER A 58 11.87 3.28 -3.78
C SER A 58 11.41 2.39 -4.93
N ASN A 59 12.31 2.03 -5.85
CA ASN A 59 11.99 1.14 -6.98
C ASN A 59 11.52 -0.25 -6.52
N VAL A 60 12.14 -0.83 -5.48
CA VAL A 60 11.75 -2.14 -4.94
C VAL A 60 10.33 -2.08 -4.34
N ILE A 61 10.02 -1.03 -3.60
CA ILE A 61 8.68 -0.81 -3.05
C ILE A 61 7.66 -0.65 -4.19
N GLY A 62 7.95 0.23 -5.16
CA GLY A 62 7.05 0.47 -6.29
C GLY A 62 6.82 -0.74 -7.18
N PHE A 63 7.87 -1.52 -7.44
CA PHE A 63 7.75 -2.79 -8.15
C PHE A 63 6.86 -3.78 -7.42
N SER A 64 6.98 -3.85 -6.09
CA SER A 64 6.14 -4.71 -5.25
C SER A 64 4.67 -4.28 -5.31
N GLU A 65 4.40 -2.98 -5.20
CA GLU A 65 3.05 -2.39 -5.34
C GLU A 65 2.44 -2.71 -6.71
N ILE A 66 3.22 -2.58 -7.79
CA ILE A 66 2.76 -2.88 -9.15
C ILE A 66 2.40 -4.35 -9.31
N ILE A 67 3.29 -5.27 -8.89
CA ILE A 67 3.03 -6.72 -8.98
C ILE A 67 1.75 -7.08 -8.22
N ILE A 68 1.61 -6.59 -7.00
CA ILE A 68 0.45 -6.88 -6.17
C ILE A 68 -0.82 -6.25 -6.77
N GLY A 69 -0.74 -5.04 -7.32
CA GLY A 69 -1.85 -4.40 -8.04
C GLY A 69 -2.30 -5.22 -9.26
N ILE A 70 -1.37 -5.75 -10.05
CA ILE A 70 -1.69 -6.67 -11.17
C ILE A 70 -2.34 -7.95 -10.64
N GLY A 71 -1.82 -8.52 -9.54
CA GLY A 71 -2.39 -9.69 -8.90
C GLY A 71 -3.83 -9.47 -8.40
N LEU A 72 -4.11 -8.31 -7.80
CA LEU A 72 -5.46 -7.93 -7.37
C LEU A 72 -6.40 -7.80 -8.56
N PHE A 73 -5.95 -7.22 -9.67
CA PHE A 73 -6.76 -7.16 -10.88
C PHE A 73 -7.07 -8.57 -11.43
N ALA A 74 -6.06 -9.43 -11.48
CA ALA A 74 -6.22 -10.82 -11.91
C ALA A 74 -7.14 -11.62 -10.98
N SER A 75 -7.20 -11.27 -9.68
CA SER A 75 -8.10 -11.91 -8.71
C SER A 75 -9.59 -11.74 -9.02
N LEU A 76 -9.96 -10.75 -9.84
CA LEU A 76 -11.34 -10.58 -10.30
C LEU A 76 -11.79 -11.69 -11.25
N PHE A 77 -10.84 -12.39 -11.86
CA PHE A 77 -11.06 -13.47 -12.82
C PHE A 77 -10.67 -14.83 -12.23
N TYR A 78 -9.68 -14.86 -11.33
CA TYR A 78 -9.13 -16.09 -10.76
C TYR A 78 -9.02 -15.99 -9.23
N ASN A 79 -9.96 -16.59 -8.49
CA ASN A 79 -10.01 -16.52 -7.02
C ASN A 79 -8.71 -16.94 -6.33
N LYS A 80 -8.03 -17.98 -6.83
CA LYS A 80 -6.76 -18.48 -6.24
C LYS A 80 -5.63 -17.44 -6.24
N ILE A 81 -5.62 -16.52 -7.20
CA ILE A 81 -4.65 -15.40 -7.23
C ILE A 81 -4.98 -14.41 -6.10
N GLY A 82 -6.26 -14.23 -5.80
CA GLY A 82 -6.74 -13.39 -4.70
C GLY A 82 -6.20 -13.79 -3.33
N LEU A 83 -5.89 -15.07 -3.10
CA LEU A 83 -5.23 -15.51 -1.88
C LEU A 83 -3.88 -14.80 -1.69
N TYR A 84 -3.01 -14.84 -2.70
CA TYR A 84 -1.67 -14.27 -2.61
C TYR A 84 -1.70 -12.73 -2.74
N ALA A 85 -2.50 -12.20 -3.67
CA ALA A 85 -2.60 -10.76 -3.89
C ALA A 85 -3.30 -10.03 -2.75
N GLY A 86 -4.34 -10.63 -2.15
CA GLY A 86 -5.01 -10.11 -0.97
C GLY A 86 -4.08 -10.06 0.24
N LEU A 87 -3.33 -11.13 0.49
CA LEU A 87 -2.33 -11.13 1.57
C LEU A 87 -1.20 -10.12 1.33
N GLY A 88 -0.64 -10.09 0.11
CA GLY A 88 0.44 -9.18 -0.24
C GLY A 88 0.03 -7.71 -0.13
N SER A 89 -1.17 -7.35 -0.62
CA SER A 89 -1.68 -5.98 -0.48
C SER A 89 -2.00 -5.63 0.97
N ALA A 90 -2.51 -6.57 1.77
CA ALA A 90 -2.71 -6.36 3.20
C ALA A 90 -1.38 -6.06 3.92
N VAL A 91 -0.29 -6.76 3.57
CA VAL A 91 1.05 -6.48 4.11
C VAL A 91 1.54 -5.09 3.70
N ILE A 92 1.36 -4.70 2.44
CA ILE A 92 1.72 -3.35 1.95
C ILE A 92 0.98 -2.28 2.76
N PHE A 93 -0.36 -2.35 2.82
CA PHE A 93 -1.15 -1.33 3.52
C PHE A 93 -0.92 -1.34 5.03
N ALA A 94 -0.71 -2.50 5.66
CA ALA A 94 -0.33 -2.57 7.06
C ALA A 94 1.03 -1.92 7.32
N THR A 95 1.98 -2.09 6.39
CA THR A 95 3.30 -1.44 6.47
C THR A 95 3.20 0.07 6.26
N THR A 96 2.37 0.54 5.33
CA THR A 96 2.14 1.98 5.16
C THR A 96 1.50 2.58 6.42
N LEU A 97 0.48 1.93 6.97
CA LEU A 97 -0.18 2.38 8.20
C LEU A 97 0.75 2.36 9.42
N SER A 98 1.72 1.43 9.49
CA SER A 98 2.69 1.42 10.59
C SER A 98 3.62 2.62 10.58
N PHE A 99 3.78 3.33 9.45
CA PHE A 99 4.54 4.59 9.42
C PHE A 99 3.95 5.68 10.35
N LEU A 100 2.65 5.64 10.64
CA LEU A 100 2.05 6.54 11.64
C LEU A 100 2.69 6.38 13.03
N PHE A 101 3.14 5.17 13.36
CA PHE A 101 3.71 4.85 14.67
C PHE A 101 5.23 4.86 14.68
N THR A 102 5.87 4.64 13.52
CA THR A 102 7.33 4.55 13.45
C THR A 102 8.00 5.87 13.09
N THR A 103 7.32 6.77 12.38
CA THR A 103 7.99 7.96 11.81
C THR A 103 7.73 9.22 12.63
N PRO A 104 8.77 9.85 13.18
CA PRO A 104 8.64 11.11 13.90
C PRO A 104 8.06 12.22 13.02
N GLY A 105 7.22 13.08 13.61
CA GLY A 105 6.68 14.25 12.93
C GLY A 105 5.54 13.98 11.94
N VAL A 106 5.07 12.73 11.82
CA VAL A 106 3.87 12.39 11.02
C VAL A 106 2.58 12.94 11.63
N PHE A 107 2.52 13.08 12.95
CA PHE A 107 1.45 13.83 13.63
C PHE A 107 1.90 15.26 13.89
N LYS A 108 1.06 16.22 13.48
CA LYS A 108 1.28 17.66 13.67
C LYS A 108 0.01 18.32 14.19
N SER A 109 0.13 19.44 14.88
CA SER A 109 -1.02 20.28 15.23
C SER A 109 -1.10 21.45 14.26
N VAL A 110 -2.27 21.62 13.63
CA VAL A 110 -2.59 22.76 12.78
C VAL A 110 -3.76 23.46 13.44
N GLU A 111 -3.54 24.69 13.92
CA GLU A 111 -4.58 25.50 14.58
C GLU A 111 -5.27 24.78 15.76
N GLY A 112 -4.53 23.93 16.49
CA GLY A 112 -5.06 23.15 17.61
C GLY A 112 -5.74 21.84 17.20
N PHE A 113 -5.89 21.55 15.91
CA PHE A 113 -6.42 20.29 15.40
C PHE A 113 -5.28 19.30 15.07
N PRO A 114 -5.35 18.02 15.51
CA PRO A 114 -4.35 17.02 15.14
C PRO A 114 -4.52 16.61 13.67
N VAL A 115 -3.48 16.82 12.89
CA VAL A 115 -3.39 16.43 11.47
C VAL A 115 -2.29 15.39 11.31
N THR A 116 -2.51 14.45 10.40
CA THR A 116 -1.50 13.48 9.99
C THR A 116 -1.49 13.31 8.48
N ASP A 117 -0.70 12.37 7.98
CA ASP A 117 -0.57 12.14 6.56
C ASP A 117 -1.79 11.40 5.99
N PHE A 118 -2.60 12.10 5.19
CA PHE A 118 -3.76 11.52 4.52
C PHE A 118 -3.38 10.48 3.46
N PHE A 119 -2.15 10.53 2.93
CA PHE A 119 -1.63 9.47 2.07
C PHE A 119 -1.48 8.14 2.82
N ILE A 120 -1.19 8.20 4.13
CA ILE A 120 -1.13 7.00 4.97
C ILE A 120 -2.53 6.58 5.41
N LEU A 121 -3.36 7.53 5.86
CA LEU A 121 -4.72 7.22 6.36
C LEU A 121 -5.65 6.62 5.30
N LYS A 122 -5.49 6.98 4.01
CA LYS A 122 -6.30 6.40 2.93
C LYS A 122 -6.16 4.87 2.84
N ASP A 123 -5.11 4.29 3.42
CA ASP A 123 -4.82 2.86 3.33
C ASP A 123 -5.70 2.00 4.26
N ILE A 124 -6.42 2.60 5.21
CA ILE A 124 -7.38 1.90 6.08
C ILE A 124 -8.46 1.15 5.27
N PRO A 125 -9.25 1.81 4.39
CA PRO A 125 -10.25 1.10 3.59
C PRO A 125 -9.62 0.09 2.62
N TYR A 126 -8.43 0.38 2.08
CA TYR A 126 -7.75 -0.55 1.17
C TYR A 126 -7.30 -1.83 1.87
N LEU A 127 -6.84 -1.73 3.12
CA LEU A 127 -6.56 -2.91 3.96
C LEU A 127 -7.81 -3.79 4.14
N ALA A 128 -8.98 -3.17 4.36
CA ALA A 128 -10.23 -3.93 4.46
C ALA A 128 -10.56 -4.68 3.16
N ILE A 129 -10.39 -4.03 2.00
CA ILE A 129 -10.60 -4.68 0.69
C ILE A 129 -9.57 -5.80 0.48
N SER A 130 -8.31 -5.61 0.82
CA SER A 130 -7.27 -6.64 0.73
C SER A 130 -7.63 -7.89 1.52
N LEU A 131 -8.16 -7.73 2.73
CA LEU A 131 -8.62 -8.85 3.56
C LEU A 131 -9.86 -9.54 2.96
N MET A 132 -10.80 -8.78 2.37
CA MET A 132 -11.94 -9.37 1.66
C MET A 132 -11.50 -10.22 0.46
N VAL A 133 -10.53 -9.72 -0.33
CA VAL A 133 -9.94 -10.45 -1.46
C VAL A 133 -9.24 -11.72 -0.98
N PHE A 134 -8.45 -11.62 0.10
CA PHE A 134 -7.77 -12.76 0.72
C PHE A 134 -8.76 -13.85 1.16
N VAL A 135 -9.81 -13.48 1.88
CA VAL A 135 -10.83 -14.42 2.37
C VAL A 135 -11.54 -15.08 1.20
N LYS A 136 -11.99 -14.31 0.20
CA LYS A 136 -12.64 -14.86 -0.99
C LYS A 136 -11.73 -15.80 -1.79
N GLY A 137 -10.42 -15.57 -1.78
CA GLY A 137 -9.45 -16.46 -2.43
C GLY A 137 -9.27 -17.82 -1.74
N ARG A 138 -9.82 -18.01 -0.53
CA ARG A 138 -9.83 -19.29 0.20
C ARG A 138 -11.05 -20.15 -0.11
N GLU A 139 -12.06 -19.59 -0.76
CA GLU A 139 -13.29 -20.27 -1.23
C GLU A 139 -13.05 -20.90 -2.62
#